data_AF-H0TFU2-F1
#
_entry.id   AF-H0TFU2-F1
#
_cell.length_a   1.000
_cell.length_b   1.000
_cell.length_c   1.000
_cell.angle_alpha   90.00
_cell.angle_beta   90.00
_cell.angle_gamma   90.00
#
_symmetry.space_group_name_H-M   'P 1'
#
loop_
_entity.id
_entity.type
_entity.pdbx_description
1 polymer ?
#
loop_
_entity_poly.entity_id
_entity_poly.type
_entity_poly.pdbx_seq_one_letter_code
_entity_poly.pdbx_strand_id
1 'polypeptide(L)'
;MSQKDAWLDRTSCDAKVDGVALNRLLPGTYVYIDRPAGPHHLVATQILFPGDSSLDFNTEPGRTYFYSIRPSERSRAMQGGAIVFGLVGAGVMAAASSGADNKGPVDFVPLQEDQARPALAELLQAE
;
A
#
# COMPACT_ATOMS: atom_id res chain seq x y z
N MET A 1 5.57 11.36 -17.75
CA MET A 1 6.40 10.82 -16.65
C MET A 1 7.51 9.97 -17.24
N SER A 2 8.72 10.02 -16.69
CA SER A 2 9.83 9.16 -17.15
C SER A 2 9.56 7.71 -16.78
N GLN A 3 10.11 6.74 -17.54
CA GLN A 3 9.94 5.31 -17.22
C GLN A 3 10.47 4.94 -15.82
N LYS A 4 11.47 5.70 -15.33
CA LYS A 4 12.01 5.59 -13.97
C LYS A 4 10.99 6.00 -12.88
N ASP A 5 10.22 7.05 -13.14
CA ASP A 5 9.22 7.54 -12.18
C ASP A 5 8.05 6.57 -12.07
N ALA A 6 7.63 6.01 -13.21
CA ALA A 6 6.55 5.02 -13.27
C ALA A 6 6.86 3.73 -12.50
N TRP A 7 8.13 3.38 -12.29
CA TRP A 7 8.52 2.20 -11.52
C TRP A 7 8.51 2.47 -10.01
N LEU A 8 8.85 3.68 -9.59
CA LEU A 8 8.80 4.10 -8.18
C LEU A 8 7.38 4.19 -7.63
N ASP A 9 6.39 4.33 -8.51
CA ASP A 9 4.96 4.35 -8.15
C ASP A 9 4.34 2.95 -8.01
N ARG A 10 5.08 1.88 -8.35
CA ARG A 10 4.59 0.50 -8.21
C ARG A 10 4.97 -0.06 -6.84
N THR A 11 4.02 -0.72 -6.19
CA THR A 11 4.29 -1.44 -4.94
C THR A 11 3.58 -2.79 -4.93
N SER A 12 4.15 -3.73 -4.20
CA SER A 12 3.47 -4.97 -3.81
C SER A 12 3.57 -5.14 -2.32
N CYS A 13 2.50 -5.57 -1.67
CA CYS A 13 2.48 -5.80 -0.23
C CYS A 13 1.61 -7.00 0.13
N ASP A 14 1.90 -7.58 1.28
CA ASP A 14 1.05 -8.55 1.95
C ASP A 14 0.20 -7.77 2.97
N ALA A 15 -1.12 -7.79 2.79
CA ALA A 15 -2.05 -7.04 3.62
C ALA A 15 -2.92 -7.95 4.49
N LYS A 16 -3.39 -7.44 5.63
CA LYS A 16 -4.27 -8.14 6.56
C LYS A 16 -5.31 -7.19 7.12
N VAL A 17 -6.55 -7.64 7.27
CA VAL A 17 -7.59 -6.92 8.03
C VAL A 17 -7.97 -7.77 9.22
N ASP A 18 -7.81 -7.22 10.43
CA ASP A 18 -8.05 -7.89 11.71
C ASP A 18 -7.32 -9.25 11.81
N GLY A 19 -6.09 -9.29 11.31
CA GLY A 19 -5.24 -10.49 11.27
C GLY A 19 -5.58 -11.48 10.16
N VAL A 20 -6.71 -11.32 9.45
CA VAL A 20 -7.07 -12.16 8.30
C VAL A 20 -6.26 -11.70 7.09
N ALA A 21 -5.47 -12.62 6.51
CA ALA A 21 -4.65 -12.32 5.34
C ALA A 21 -5.51 -12.03 4.12
N LEU A 22 -5.21 -10.92 3.47
CA LEU A 22 -5.60 -10.65 2.10
C LEU A 22 -4.53 -11.30 1.20
N ASN A 23 -4.94 -11.80 0.03
CA ASN A 23 -3.99 -12.25 -0.98
C ASN A 23 -2.96 -11.14 -1.26
N ARG A 24 -1.75 -11.52 -1.68
CA ARG A 24 -0.69 -10.56 -1.99
C ARG A 24 -1.18 -9.55 -3.03
N LEU A 25 -1.07 -8.28 -2.69
CA LEU A 25 -1.48 -7.17 -3.56
C LEU A 25 -0.32 -6.81 -4.48
N LEU A 26 -0.61 -6.85 -5.78
CA LEU A 26 0.31 -6.48 -6.86
C LEU A 26 -0.15 -5.17 -7.52
N PRO A 27 0.76 -4.44 -8.21
CA PRO A 27 0.36 -3.27 -8.96
C PRO A 27 -0.72 -3.62 -9.99
N GLY A 28 -1.84 -2.89 -9.99
CA GLY A 28 -2.95 -3.16 -10.90
C GLY A 28 -3.81 -4.36 -10.50
N THR A 29 -3.86 -4.70 -9.21
CA THR A 29 -4.79 -5.70 -8.66
C THR A 29 -5.64 -5.08 -7.57
N TYR A 30 -6.73 -5.74 -7.22
CA TYR A 30 -7.62 -5.36 -6.12
C TYR A 30 -7.95 -6.57 -5.25
N VAL A 31 -8.41 -6.31 -4.03
CA VAL A 31 -8.98 -7.32 -3.14
C VAL A 31 -10.19 -6.71 -2.45
N TYR A 32 -11.17 -7.55 -2.14
CA TYR A 32 -12.31 -7.19 -1.31
C TYR A 32 -12.40 -8.14 -0.12
N ILE A 33 -12.92 -7.66 0.99
CA ILE A 33 -13.23 -8.46 2.17
C ILE A 33 -14.45 -7.87 2.87
N ASP A 34 -15.41 -8.72 3.21
CA ASP A 34 -16.54 -8.33 4.04
C ASP A 34 -16.17 -8.43 5.52
N ARG A 35 -16.50 -7.38 6.28
CA ARG A 35 -16.33 -7.34 7.73
C ARG A 35 -17.62 -6.86 8.41
N PRO A 36 -17.93 -7.33 9.63
CA PRO A 36 -19.02 -6.78 10.43
C PRO A 36 -18.81 -5.29 10.68
N ALA A 37 -19.88 -4.52 10.85
CA ALA A 37 -19.77 -3.11 11.23
C ALA A 37 -19.01 -2.95 12.56
N GLY A 38 -18.13 -1.95 12.64
CA GLY A 38 -17.33 -1.66 13.82
C GLY A 38 -15.89 -1.27 13.51
N PRO A 39 -15.01 -1.28 14.53
CA PRO A 39 -13.60 -0.96 14.38
C PRO A 39 -12.83 -2.11 13.73
N HIS A 40 -11.93 -1.73 12.82
CA HIS A 40 -11.03 -2.64 12.12
C HIS A 40 -9.62 -2.09 12.07
N HIS A 41 -8.67 -3.02 11.97
CA HIS A 41 -7.26 -2.75 11.86
C HIS A 41 -6.70 -3.36 10.56
N LEU A 42 -6.24 -2.52 9.66
CA LEU A 42 -5.55 -2.91 8.42
C LEU A 42 -4.05 -2.79 8.60
N VAL A 43 -3.30 -3.83 8.22
CA VAL A 43 -1.83 -3.86 8.23
C VAL A 43 -1.31 -4.27 6.86
N ALA A 44 -0.26 -3.62 6.37
CA ALA A 44 0.47 -4.01 5.18
C ALA A 44 1.97 -4.14 5.47
N THR A 45 2.55 -5.21 4.93
CA THR A 45 3.97 -5.55 5.05
C THR A 45 4.56 -5.81 3.67
N GLN A 46 5.88 -5.74 3.54
CA GLN A 46 6.58 -6.07 2.30
C GLN A 46 7.87 -6.81 2.64
N ILE A 47 8.15 -7.87 1.90
CA ILE A 47 9.40 -8.65 2.05
C ILE A 47 10.60 -7.72 1.94
N LEU A 48 11.54 -7.85 2.89
CA LEU A 48 12.76 -7.03 3.02
C LEU A 48 12.53 -5.53 3.27
N PHE A 49 11.29 -5.12 3.57
CA PHE A 49 11.01 -3.78 4.03
C PHE A 49 11.00 -3.72 5.57
N PRO A 50 11.75 -2.81 6.21
CA PRO A 50 11.77 -2.68 7.65
C PRO A 50 10.55 -1.91 8.16
N GLY A 51 9.58 -2.64 8.73
CA GLY A 51 8.39 -2.09 9.35
C GLY A 51 7.12 -2.36 8.55
N ASP A 52 6.01 -1.91 9.12
CA ASP A 52 4.64 -2.16 8.70
C ASP A 52 3.86 -0.85 8.59
N SER A 53 2.89 -0.84 7.68
CA SER A 53 1.95 0.27 7.51
C SER A 53 0.64 -0.17 8.12
N SER A 54 0.05 0.66 8.97
CA SER A 54 -1.21 0.35 9.65
C SER A 54 -2.24 1.45 9.46
N LEU A 55 -3.51 1.07 9.41
CA LEU A 55 -4.65 1.97 9.39
C LEU A 55 -5.77 1.42 10.27
N ASP A 56 -6.21 2.22 11.24
CA ASP A 56 -7.44 1.97 11.98
C ASP A 56 -8.62 2.67 11.30
N PHE A 57 -9.72 1.97 11.13
CA PHE A 57 -10.92 2.51 10.51
C PHE A 57 -12.19 1.90 11.08
N ASN A 58 -13.31 2.62 10.98
CA ASN A 58 -14.63 2.15 11.42
C ASN A 58 -15.54 1.96 10.22
N THR A 59 -16.29 0.87 10.22
CA THR A 59 -17.27 0.54 9.18
C THR A 59 -18.70 0.63 9.70
N GLU A 60 -19.62 1.04 8.83
CA GLU A 60 -21.06 1.04 9.08
C GLU A 60 -21.75 -0.06 8.24
N PRO A 61 -22.91 -0.59 8.69
CA PRO A 61 -23.65 -1.59 7.94
C PRO A 61 -24.02 -1.10 6.54
N GLY A 62 -23.79 -1.94 5.53
CA GLY A 62 -24.18 -1.66 4.13
C GLY A 62 -23.30 -0.64 3.41
N ARG A 63 -22.19 -0.19 4.00
CA ARG A 63 -21.24 0.73 3.36
C ARG A 63 -19.96 0.01 2.92
N THR A 64 -19.49 0.36 1.72
CA THR A 64 -18.19 -0.08 1.21
C THR A 64 -17.16 1.04 1.39
N TYR A 65 -15.98 0.68 1.88
CA TYR A 65 -14.87 1.62 2.11
C TYR A 65 -13.74 1.28 1.13
N PHE A 66 -13.24 2.30 0.43
CA PHE A 66 -12.26 2.12 -0.62
C PHE A 66 -10.92 2.75 -0.23
N TYR A 67 -9.84 2.02 -0.44
CA TYR A 67 -8.49 2.48 -0.18
C TYR A 67 -7.59 2.17 -1.38
N SER A 68 -6.90 3.18 -1.89
CA SER A 68 -5.78 3.02 -2.81
C SER A 68 -4.52 2.75 -2.01
N ILE A 69 -3.73 1.76 -2.46
CA ILE A 69 -2.43 1.46 -1.89
C ILE A 69 -1.36 2.09 -2.78
N ARG A 70 -0.51 2.92 -2.17
CA ARG A 70 0.60 3.57 -2.87
C ARG A 70 1.91 3.31 -2.12
N PRO A 71 3.07 3.28 -2.77
CA PRO A 71 4.35 3.26 -2.04
C PRO A 71 4.40 4.43 -1.05
N SER A 72 4.89 4.19 0.16
CA SER A 72 5.13 5.28 1.12
C SER A 72 6.31 6.16 0.68
N GLU A 73 6.47 7.35 1.25
CA GLU A 73 7.66 8.18 1.03
C GLU A 73 8.94 7.42 1.41
N ARG A 74 8.90 6.70 2.53
CA ARG A 74 9.97 5.82 2.99
C ARG A 74 10.31 4.76 1.95
N SER A 75 9.29 4.12 1.36
CA SER A 75 9.46 3.14 0.29
C SER A 75 10.06 3.74 -0.97
N ARG A 76 9.58 4.90 -1.41
CA ARG A 76 10.16 5.61 -2.58
C ARG A 76 11.63 5.96 -2.35
N ALA A 77 11.98 6.44 -1.16
CA ALA A 77 13.36 6.78 -0.80
C ALA A 77 14.28 5.55 -0.82
N MET A 78 13.83 4.43 -0.25
CA MET A 78 14.58 3.16 -0.27
C MET A 78 14.75 2.61 -1.68
N GLN A 79 13.68 2.63 -2.49
CA GLN A 79 13.75 2.21 -3.90
C GLN A 79 14.69 3.10 -4.71
N GLY A 80 14.62 4.43 -4.52
CA GLY A 80 15.56 5.38 -5.13
C GLY A 80 17.01 5.08 -4.74
N GLY A 81 17.29 4.87 -3.45
CA GLY A 81 18.61 4.47 -2.97
C GLY A 81 19.11 3.16 -3.58
N ALA A 82 18.22 2.17 -3.70
CA ALA A 82 18.51 0.88 -4.32
C ALA A 82 18.90 1.01 -5.80
N ILE A 83 18.19 1.86 -6.55
CA ILE A 83 18.47 2.11 -7.96
C ILE A 83 19.84 2.73 -8.17
N VAL A 84 20.25 3.64 -7.28
CA VAL A 84 21.51 4.38 -7.44
C VAL A 84 22.72 3.59 -6.91
N PHE A 85 22.59 2.92 -5.76
CA PHE A 85 23.72 2.31 -5.05
C PHE A 85 23.46 0.87 -4.56
N GLY A 86 22.48 0.17 -5.14
CA GLY A 86 22.13 -1.20 -4.77
C GLY A 86 21.66 -1.33 -3.33
N LEU A 87 21.79 -2.52 -2.74
CA LEU A 87 21.32 -2.80 -1.37
C LEU A 87 21.97 -1.90 -0.30
N VAL A 88 23.21 -1.43 -0.53
CA VAL A 88 23.86 -0.46 0.36
C VAL A 88 23.13 0.87 0.36
N GLY A 89 22.78 1.39 -0.82
CA GLY A 89 21.96 2.60 -0.95
C GLY A 89 20.58 2.46 -0.31
N ALA A 90 19.94 1.31 -0.50
CA ALA A 90 18.66 1.01 0.15
C ALA A 90 18.76 1.09 1.67
N GLY A 91 19.82 0.50 2.25
CA GLY A 91 20.07 0.52 3.70
C GLY A 91 20.31 1.93 4.26
N VAL A 92 21.12 2.75 3.58
CA VAL A 92 21.37 4.15 3.98
C VAL A 92 20.07 4.95 3.99
N MET A 93 19.28 4.83 2.91
CA MET A 93 18.00 5.54 2.83
C MET A 93 16.99 5.02 3.86
N ALA A 94 16.98 3.72 4.17
CA ALA A 94 16.11 3.14 5.20
C ALA A 94 16.41 3.71 6.60
N ALA A 95 17.68 3.94 6.91
CA ALA A 95 18.11 4.56 8.17
C ALA A 95 17.75 6.05 8.21
N ALA A 96 18.06 6.79 7.13
CA ALA A 96 17.77 8.22 7.03
C ALA A 96 16.26 8.53 7.09
N SER A 97 15.43 7.67 6.51
CA SER A 97 13.97 7.81 6.48
C SER A 97 13.25 7.11 7.64
N SER A 98 13.99 6.55 8.61
CA SER A 98 13.39 5.87 9.77
C SER A 98 12.54 6.80 10.63
N GLY A 99 12.69 8.12 10.50
CA GLY A 99 11.89 9.15 11.15
C GLY A 99 10.53 9.43 10.51
N ALA A 100 10.25 8.94 9.29
CA ALA A 100 9.00 9.22 8.56
C ALA A 100 7.75 8.81 9.36
N ASP A 101 6.63 9.51 9.13
CA ASP A 101 5.37 9.27 9.84
C ASP A 101 4.84 7.85 9.58
N ASN A 102 4.86 7.42 8.32
CA ASN A 102 4.61 6.04 7.95
C ASN A 102 5.92 5.25 7.97
N LYS A 103 6.02 4.33 8.93
CA LYS A 103 7.19 3.44 9.07
C LYS A 103 7.17 2.28 8.07
N GLY A 104 6.05 1.99 7.44
CA GLY A 104 5.90 0.83 6.57
C GLY A 104 6.00 1.11 5.08
N PRO A 105 5.74 0.08 4.25
CA PRO A 105 6.01 0.12 2.82
C PRO A 105 5.00 0.93 2.00
N VAL A 106 3.79 1.17 2.52
CA VAL A 106 2.69 1.71 1.73
C VAL A 106 1.81 2.71 2.47
N ASP A 107 1.31 3.72 1.76
CA ASP A 107 0.25 4.59 2.26
C ASP A 107 -1.12 4.01 1.87
N PHE A 108 -2.06 4.04 2.82
CA PHE A 108 -3.48 3.76 2.57
C PHE A 108 -4.20 5.07 2.31
N VAL A 109 -4.53 5.34 1.05
CA VAL A 109 -5.19 6.58 0.63
C VAL A 109 -6.69 6.32 0.48
N PRO A 110 -7.56 6.90 1.33
CA PRO A 110 -9.00 6.71 1.20
C PRO A 110 -9.48 7.26 -0.14
N LEU A 111 -10.38 6.53 -0.79
CA LEU A 111 -11.03 6.94 -2.03
C LEU A 111 -12.53 7.15 -1.79
N GLN A 112 -13.08 8.14 -2.49
CA GLN A 112 -14.52 8.30 -2.60
C GLN A 112 -15.08 7.29 -3.61
N GLU A 113 -16.36 6.95 -3.48
CA GLU A 113 -17.01 5.95 -4.32
C GLU A 113 -16.96 6.32 -5.82
N ASP A 114 -17.14 7.60 -6.14
CA ASP A 114 -17.07 8.13 -7.50
C ASP A 114 -15.67 7.99 -8.13
N GLN A 115 -14.61 7.94 -7.31
CA GLN A 115 -13.24 7.68 -7.73
C GLN A 115 -12.93 6.18 -7.79
N ALA A 116 -13.44 5.41 -6.83
CA ALA A 116 -13.09 4.01 -6.66
C ALA A 116 -13.79 3.10 -7.68
N ARG A 117 -15.08 3.32 -7.96
CA ARG A 117 -15.85 2.49 -8.89
C ARG A 117 -15.29 2.46 -10.32
N PRO A 118 -14.93 3.59 -10.96
CA PRO A 118 -14.32 3.53 -12.28
C PRO A 118 -12.96 2.84 -12.26
N ALA A 119 -12.12 3.09 -11.26
CA ALA A 119 -10.82 2.43 -11.13
C ALA A 119 -10.96 0.90 -10.99
N LEU A 120 -11.92 0.43 -10.18
CA LEU A 120 -12.20 -1.00 -10.06
C LEU A 120 -12.77 -1.60 -11.36
N ALA A 121 -13.62 -0.86 -12.07
CA ALA A 121 -14.14 -1.30 -13.36
C ALA A 121 -13.03 -1.49 -14.40
N GLU A 122 -12.04 -0.60 -14.43
CA GLU A 122 -10.86 -0.75 -15.29
C GLU A 122 -10.04 -2.00 -14.94
N LEU A 123 -9.85 -2.27 -13.64
CA LEU A 123 -9.14 -3.47 -13.18
C LEU A 123 -9.86 -4.76 -13.54
N LEU A 124 -11.18 -4.80 -13.38
CA LEU A 124 -12.03 -5.94 -13.74
C LEU A 124 -12.02 -6.25 -15.23
N GLN A 125 -11.87 -5.24 -16.09
CA GLN A 125 -11.78 -5.42 -17.53
C GLN A 125 -10.43 -5.99 -18.00
N ALA A 126 -9.42 -5.94 -17.13
CA ALA A 126 -8.07 -6.43 -17.42
C ALA A 126 -7.84 -7.87 -16.95
N GLU A 127 -8.82 -8.51 -16.30
CA GLU A 127 -8.86 -9.93 -15.92
C GLU A 127 -9.33 -10.83 -17.08
#